data_AF-A0A429EB87-F1
#
_entry.id   AF-A0A429EB87-F1
#
_cell.length_a   1.000
_cell.length_b   1.000
_cell.length_c   1.000
_cell.angle_alpha   90.00
_cell.angle_beta   90.00
_cell.angle_gamma   90.00
#
_symmetry.space_group_name_H-M   'P 1'
#
loop_
_entity.id
_entity.type
_entity.pdbx_description
1 polymer ?
#
loop_
_entity_poly.entity_id
_entity_poly.type
_entity_poly.pdbx_seq_one_letter_code
_entity_poly.pdbx_strand_id
1 'polypeptide(L)'
;MAEGLVRVVAWVPRGTEARLGELVQAERARRRLMVAEDPRWDTSGRTADERAAVKLARVAWLADLRGRGELLDTSAAVLALGVRGELAARGWDHEWPPAPETAVSGRWWGSRAEGFPERVAANLPVALVDQVRAACWHSSPIAELRAWRDRRPGPLRGALRAEYDQLAAGVKVPGEIWRGAYRRVLGWPSTHAAEDAQG
;
A
#
# COMPACT_ATOMS: atom_id res chain seq x y z
N MET A 1 -12.01 -18.98 -1.67
CA MET A 1 -10.84 -18.99 -2.58
C MET A 1 -9.66 -18.42 -1.81
N ALA A 2 -8.48 -19.03 -1.87
CA ALA A 2 -7.31 -18.48 -1.19
C ALA A 2 -7.00 -17.11 -1.79
N GLU A 3 -7.08 -16.06 -0.96
CA GLU A 3 -6.77 -14.70 -1.37
C GLU A 3 -5.28 -14.65 -1.74
N GLY A 4 -4.99 -14.51 -3.04
CA GLY A 4 -3.61 -14.44 -3.52
C GLY A 4 -2.89 -13.25 -2.91
N LEU A 5 -1.59 -13.38 -2.66
CA LEU A 5 -0.73 -12.28 -2.23
C LEU A 5 0.20 -11.87 -3.37
N VAL A 6 0.35 -10.57 -3.57
CA VAL A 6 1.30 -10.00 -4.53
C VAL A 6 2.27 -9.06 -3.82
N ARG A 7 3.55 -9.17 -4.17
CA ARG A 7 4.59 -8.29 -3.64
C ARG A 7 4.50 -6.92 -4.30
N VAL A 8 4.32 -5.88 -3.49
CA VAL A 8 4.40 -4.48 -3.92
C VAL A 8 5.64 -3.82 -3.33
N VAL A 9 6.16 -2.80 -4.01
CA VAL A 9 7.30 -2.00 -3.56
C VAL A 9 6.88 -0.54 -3.57
N ALA A 10 6.98 0.11 -2.41
CA ALA A 10 6.76 1.53 -2.23
C ALA A 10 8.11 2.24 -2.12
N TRP A 11 8.33 3.23 -2.97
CA TRP A 11 9.41 4.20 -2.79
C TRP A 11 8.92 5.27 -1.85
N VAL A 12 9.59 5.47 -0.71
CA VAL A 12 9.10 6.27 0.41
C VAL A 12 10.13 7.30 0.89
N PRO A 13 9.69 8.35 1.64
CA PRO A 13 10.61 9.31 2.25
C PRO A 13 11.57 8.64 3.24
N ARG A 14 12.72 9.29 3.45
CA ARG A 14 13.74 8.84 4.43
C ARG A 14 13.15 8.74 5.84
N GLY A 15 13.50 7.69 6.59
CA GLY A 15 13.03 7.42 7.93
C GLY A 15 11.72 6.60 7.99
N THR A 16 11.16 6.24 6.84
CA THR A 16 9.96 5.39 6.79
C THR A 16 10.29 3.98 7.24
N GLU A 17 11.42 3.43 6.80
CA GLU A 17 11.86 2.08 7.19
C GLU A 17 12.09 1.96 8.69
N ALA A 18 12.74 2.95 9.31
CA ALA A 18 13.01 2.97 10.75
C ALA A 18 11.72 3.00 11.57
N ARG A 19 10.82 3.95 11.29
CA ARG A 19 9.52 4.08 11.99
C ARG A 19 8.63 2.85 11.79
N LEU A 20 8.62 2.30 10.59
CA LEU A 20 7.91 1.06 10.31
C LEU A 20 8.48 -0.09 11.15
N GLY A 21 9.80 -0.18 11.26
CA GLY A 21 10.49 -1.14 12.11
C GLY A 21 10.06 -1.00 13.57
N GLU A 22 10.08 0.21 14.13
CA GLU A 22 9.66 0.50 15.50
C GLU A 22 8.20 0.07 15.77
N LEU A 23 7.27 0.50 14.92
CA LEU A 23 5.85 0.13 15.02
C LEU A 23 5.67 -1.39 14.96
N VAL A 24 6.28 -2.05 13.96
CA VAL A 24 6.18 -3.49 13.79
C VAL A 24 6.75 -4.25 14.99
N GLN A 25 7.85 -3.78 15.59
CA GLN A 25 8.41 -4.41 16.77
C GLN A 25 7.54 -4.22 18.01
N ALA A 26 6.99 -3.03 18.23
CA ALA A 26 6.04 -2.76 19.31
C ALA A 26 4.79 -3.67 19.19
N GLU A 27 4.24 -3.78 17.98
CA GLU A 27 3.09 -4.63 17.70
C GLU A 27 3.39 -6.13 17.82
N ARG A 28 4.61 -6.55 17.47
CA ARG A 28 5.08 -7.92 17.73
C ARG A 28 5.19 -8.22 19.22
N ALA A 29 5.64 -7.25 20.03
CA ALA A 29 5.68 -7.40 21.48
C ALA A 29 4.24 -7.52 22.03
N ARG A 30 3.32 -6.64 21.60
CA ARG A 30 1.90 -6.71 21.95
C ARG A 30 1.28 -8.05 21.58
N ARG A 31 1.52 -8.55 20.36
CA ARG A 31 1.08 -9.88 19.92
C ARG A 31 1.56 -10.99 20.84
N ARG A 32 2.81 -10.94 21.30
CA ARG A 32 3.36 -11.99 22.20
C ARG A 32 2.58 -12.03 23.51
N LEU A 33 2.28 -10.87 24.10
CA LEU A 33 1.47 -10.77 25.31
C LEU A 33 0.05 -11.32 25.06
N MET A 34 -0.62 -10.86 23.99
CA MET A 34 -1.95 -11.34 23.62
C MET A 34 -2.03 -12.86 23.43
N VAL A 35 -0.98 -13.48 22.90
CA VAL A 35 -0.94 -14.94 22.72
C VAL A 35 -0.59 -15.68 24.01
N ALA A 36 0.31 -15.13 24.82
CA ALA A 36 0.76 -15.75 26.07
C ALA A 36 -0.33 -15.73 27.17
N GLU A 37 -1.14 -14.68 27.21
CA GLU A 37 -2.16 -14.46 28.24
C GLU A 37 -3.51 -15.15 27.93
N ASP A 38 -3.67 -15.72 26.73
CA ASP A 38 -4.93 -16.27 26.25
C ASP A 38 -4.92 -17.82 26.34
N PRO A 39 -5.66 -18.43 27.29
CA PRO A 39 -5.62 -19.87 27.56
C PRO A 39 -6.00 -20.75 26.37
N ARG A 40 -6.75 -20.20 25.39
CA ARG A 40 -7.14 -20.98 24.21
C ARG A 40 -5.94 -21.37 23.33
N TRP A 41 -4.80 -20.70 23.51
CA TRP A 41 -3.56 -20.97 22.80
C TRP A 41 -2.58 -21.85 23.58
N ASP A 42 -2.90 -22.24 24.82
CA ASP A 42 -2.07 -23.17 25.59
C ASP A 42 -2.10 -24.56 24.96
N THR A 43 -0.92 -25.09 24.69
CA THR A 43 -0.67 -26.40 24.08
C THR A 43 -0.13 -27.43 25.07
N SER A 44 0.04 -27.06 26.33
CA SER A 44 0.55 -27.93 27.39
C SER A 44 -0.36 -29.15 27.57
N GLY A 45 0.23 -30.34 27.67
CA GLY A 45 -0.51 -31.60 27.82
C GLY A 45 -1.31 -32.07 26.60
N ARG A 46 -1.30 -31.34 25.48
CA ARG A 46 -2.02 -31.72 24.24
C ARG A 46 -1.22 -32.68 23.36
N THR A 47 -1.93 -33.54 22.63
CA THR A 47 -1.39 -34.43 21.58
C THR A 47 -0.86 -33.63 20.37
N ALA A 48 -0.15 -34.29 19.45
CA ALA A 48 0.40 -33.63 18.26
C ALA A 48 -0.69 -33.01 17.36
N ASP A 49 -1.79 -33.74 17.13
CA ASP A 49 -2.90 -33.29 16.28
C ASP A 49 -3.64 -32.10 16.89
N GLU A 50 -3.87 -32.12 18.19
CA GLU A 50 -4.47 -31.00 18.91
C GLU A 50 -3.58 -29.75 18.86
N ARG A 51 -2.26 -29.91 18.99
CA ARG A 51 -1.31 -28.79 18.84
C ARG A 51 -1.34 -28.21 17.44
N ALA A 52 -1.46 -29.05 16.41
CA ALA A 52 -1.59 -28.61 15.03
C ALA A 52 -2.89 -27.81 14.81
N ALA A 53 -4.02 -28.29 15.37
CA ALA A 53 -5.30 -27.60 15.32
C ALA A 53 -5.25 -26.23 16.01
N VAL A 54 -4.69 -26.15 17.24
CA VAL A 54 -4.50 -24.88 17.97
C VAL A 54 -3.63 -23.91 17.17
N LYS A 55 -2.54 -24.41 16.57
CA LYS A 55 -1.67 -23.58 15.72
C LYS A 55 -2.43 -23.01 14.52
N LEU A 56 -3.24 -23.82 13.83
CA LEU A 56 -4.03 -23.38 12.68
C LEU A 56 -5.06 -22.32 13.08
N ALA A 57 -5.80 -22.56 14.17
CA ALA A 57 -6.76 -21.61 14.73
C ALA A 57 -6.10 -20.29 15.13
N ARG A 58 -4.92 -20.33 15.74
CA ARG A 58 -4.14 -19.14 16.10
C ARG A 58 -3.69 -18.35 14.88
N VAL A 59 -3.23 -19.03 13.82
CA VAL A 59 -2.85 -18.38 12.56
C VAL A 59 -4.05 -17.68 11.93
N ALA A 60 -5.21 -18.34 11.88
CA ALA A 60 -6.44 -17.75 11.35
C ALA A 60 -6.89 -16.52 12.16
N TRP A 61 -6.88 -16.60 13.49
CA TRP A 61 -7.22 -15.48 14.36
C TRP A 61 -6.26 -14.28 14.19
N LEU A 62 -4.94 -14.52 14.14
CA LEU A 62 -3.98 -13.44 13.88
C LEU A 62 -4.15 -12.83 12.49
N ALA A 63 -4.54 -13.63 11.49
CA ALA A 63 -4.84 -13.13 10.15
C ALA A 63 -6.09 -12.23 10.15
N ASP A 64 -7.15 -12.62 10.87
CA ASP A 64 -8.36 -11.81 11.05
C ASP A 64 -8.05 -10.46 11.72
N LEU A 65 -7.28 -10.46 12.81
CA LEU A 65 -6.86 -9.22 13.48
C LEU A 65 -6.13 -8.26 12.54
N ARG A 66 -5.21 -8.79 11.71
CA ARG A 66 -4.52 -7.98 10.69
C ARG A 66 -5.49 -7.49 9.61
N GLY A 67 -6.44 -8.34 9.22
CA GLY A 67 -7.50 -8.00 8.27
C GLY A 67 -8.31 -6.78 8.72
N ARG A 68 -8.67 -6.74 10.00
CA ARG A 68 -9.40 -5.64 10.65
C ARG A 68 -8.52 -4.44 11.05
N GLY A 69 -7.19 -4.53 10.88
CA GLY A 69 -6.26 -3.47 11.29
C GLY A 69 -6.00 -3.41 12.80
N GLU A 70 -6.45 -4.41 13.56
CA GLU A 70 -6.25 -4.52 15.01
C GLU A 70 -4.89 -5.10 15.39
N LEU A 71 -4.10 -5.55 14.41
CA LEU A 71 -2.72 -6.01 14.62
C LEU A 71 -1.83 -5.60 13.44
N LEU A 72 -0.78 -4.83 13.73
CA LEU A 72 0.12 -4.24 12.74
C LEU A 72 1.57 -4.76 12.88
N ASP A 73 1.70 -6.03 13.24
CA ASP A 73 2.98 -6.72 13.51
C ASP A 73 3.79 -7.11 12.26
N THR A 74 3.36 -6.63 11.08
CA THR A 74 4.00 -6.84 9.78
C THR A 74 3.84 -5.60 8.89
N SER A 75 4.81 -5.36 8.00
CA SER A 75 4.72 -4.29 7.00
C SER A 75 3.51 -4.44 6.07
N ALA A 76 3.10 -5.68 5.79
CA ALA A 76 1.90 -5.98 5.01
C ALA A 76 0.62 -5.49 5.71
N ALA A 77 0.47 -5.75 7.01
CA ALA A 77 -0.69 -5.29 7.78
C ALA A 77 -0.73 -3.76 7.87
N VAL A 78 0.42 -3.12 8.13
CA VAL A 78 0.56 -1.65 8.13
C VAL A 78 0.15 -1.06 6.77
N LEU A 79 0.70 -1.59 5.68
CA LEU A 79 0.41 -1.09 4.34
C LEU A 79 -1.06 -1.34 3.96
N ALA A 80 -1.61 -2.52 4.24
CA ALA A 80 -3.00 -2.84 3.92
C ALA A 80 -3.98 -1.90 4.63
N LEU A 81 -3.78 -1.64 5.93
CA LEU A 81 -4.59 -0.69 6.68
C LEU A 81 -4.50 0.72 6.06
N GLY A 82 -3.27 1.19 5.81
CA GLY A 82 -3.06 2.51 5.23
C GLY A 82 -3.67 2.66 3.83
N VAL A 83 -3.62 1.61 3.00
CA VAL A 83 -4.20 1.60 1.65
C VAL A 83 -5.71 1.69 1.72
N ARG A 84 -6.37 0.91 2.58
CA ARG A 84 -7.82 1.02 2.77
C ARG A 84 -8.21 2.42 3.25
N GLY A 85 -7.43 2.99 4.17
CA GLY A 85 -7.62 4.37 4.62
C GLY A 85 -7.45 5.40 3.50
N GLU A 86 -6.50 5.22 2.58
CA GLU A 86 -6.34 6.08 1.41
C GLU A 86 -7.49 5.93 0.41
N LEU A 87 -7.96 4.71 0.16
CA LEU A 87 -9.11 4.48 -0.71
C LEU A 87 -10.36 5.14 -0.14
N ALA A 88 -10.67 4.89 1.14
CA ALA A 88 -11.82 5.48 1.81
C ALA A 88 -11.76 7.02 1.84
N ALA A 89 -10.60 7.61 2.15
CA ALA A 89 -10.44 9.06 2.18
C ALA A 89 -10.66 9.74 0.80
N ARG A 90 -10.54 8.98 -0.29
CA ARG A 90 -10.79 9.44 -1.66
C ARG A 90 -12.17 9.05 -2.19
N GLY A 91 -12.98 8.35 -1.38
CA GLY A 91 -14.23 7.73 -1.82
C GLY A 91 -14.04 6.63 -2.86
N TRP A 92 -12.88 5.97 -2.86
CA TRP A 92 -12.50 4.91 -3.80
C TRP A 92 -12.70 3.50 -3.23
N ASP A 93 -13.24 3.39 -2.02
CA ASP A 93 -13.58 2.16 -1.30
C ASP A 93 -14.89 1.53 -1.79
N HIS A 94 -15.08 1.51 -3.10
CA HIS A 94 -16.18 0.86 -3.79
C HIS A 94 -15.66 -0.08 -4.89
N GLU A 95 -16.56 -0.84 -5.50
CA GLU A 95 -16.24 -1.71 -6.61
C GLU A 95 -15.94 -0.90 -7.88
N TRP A 96 -14.78 -1.14 -8.47
CA TRP A 96 -14.36 -0.50 -9.70
C TRP A 96 -14.50 -1.47 -10.87
N PRO A 97 -14.78 -0.98 -12.09
CA PRO A 97 -14.57 -1.78 -13.28
C PRO A 97 -13.12 -2.30 -13.33
N PRO A 98 -12.88 -3.53 -13.83
CA PRO A 98 -11.54 -4.06 -13.95
C PRO A 98 -10.64 -3.15 -14.81
N ALA A 99 -9.45 -2.83 -14.30
CA ALA A 99 -8.45 -2.14 -15.11
C ALA A 99 -8.00 -3.04 -16.28
N PRO A 100 -7.70 -2.47 -17.46
CA PRO A 100 -7.17 -3.26 -18.56
C PRO A 100 -5.79 -3.83 -18.19
N GLU A 101 -5.39 -4.95 -18.81
CA GLU A 101 -4.08 -5.58 -18.57
C GLU A 101 -2.91 -4.61 -18.79
N THR A 102 -3.06 -3.63 -19.68
CA THR A 102 -2.05 -2.57 -19.91
C THR A 102 -1.81 -1.65 -18.70
N ALA A 103 -2.68 -1.69 -17.68
CA ALA A 103 -2.48 -1.02 -16.40
C ALA A 103 -1.58 -1.84 -15.44
N VAL A 104 -1.39 -3.13 -15.73
CA VAL A 104 -0.65 -4.07 -14.88
C VAL A 104 0.83 -4.13 -15.27
N SER A 105 1.18 -3.83 -16.52
CA SER A 105 2.54 -3.97 -17.05
C SER A 105 3.29 -2.63 -17.18
N GLY A 106 4.52 -2.61 -16.68
CA GLY A 106 5.48 -1.50 -16.88
C GLY A 106 5.32 -0.31 -15.94
N ARG A 107 5.98 0.79 -16.31
CA ARG A 107 5.96 2.05 -15.56
C ARG A 107 4.64 2.77 -15.81
N TRP A 108 3.88 3.03 -14.75
CA TRP A 108 2.63 3.77 -14.85
C TRP A 108 2.86 5.16 -15.46
N TRP A 109 1.95 5.58 -16.33
CA TRP A 109 2.02 6.88 -17.01
C TRP A 109 2.12 8.03 -16.00
N GLY A 110 3.05 8.95 -16.20
CA GLY A 110 3.25 10.08 -15.28
C GLY A 110 3.92 9.74 -13.93
N SER A 111 4.19 8.47 -13.62
CA SER A 111 4.85 8.12 -12.35
C SER A 111 6.26 8.72 -12.26
N ARG A 112 6.57 9.41 -11.16
CA ARG A 112 7.93 9.85 -10.82
C ARG A 112 8.49 8.92 -9.74
N ALA A 113 9.66 8.34 -9.98
CA ALA A 113 10.39 7.53 -8.99
C ALA A 113 11.43 8.36 -8.23
N GLU A 114 11.71 9.57 -8.70
CA GLU A 114 12.69 10.49 -8.12
C GLU A 114 12.19 11.06 -6.78
N GLY A 115 13.12 11.40 -5.88
CA GLY A 115 12.82 12.07 -4.61
C GLY A 115 12.50 11.16 -3.41
N PHE A 116 12.49 9.85 -3.59
CA PHE A 116 12.17 8.89 -2.52
C PHE A 116 13.35 7.91 -2.30
N PRO A 117 14.18 8.12 -1.26
CA PRO A 117 15.44 7.39 -1.11
C PRO A 117 15.30 5.97 -0.54
N GLU A 118 14.16 5.63 0.06
CA GLU A 118 13.92 4.34 0.73
C GLU A 118 12.93 3.45 -0.02
N ARG A 119 13.01 2.13 0.20
CA ARG A 119 12.19 1.14 -0.51
C ARG A 119 11.61 0.12 0.46
N VAL A 120 10.30 0.20 0.69
CA VAL A 120 9.59 -0.77 1.53
C VAL A 120 8.83 -1.75 0.64
N ALA A 121 9.12 -3.04 0.79
CA ALA A 121 8.38 -4.12 0.15
C ALA A 121 7.38 -4.75 1.12
N ALA A 122 6.20 -5.08 0.62
CA ALA A 122 5.17 -5.79 1.39
C ALA A 122 4.33 -6.68 0.48
N ASN A 123 3.77 -7.76 1.03
CA ASN A 123 2.84 -8.62 0.32
C ASN A 123 1.42 -8.18 0.65
N LEU A 124 0.67 -7.76 -0.36
CA LEU A 124 -0.73 -7.34 -0.20
C LEU A 124 -1.67 -8.34 -0.85
N PRO A 125 -2.93 -8.42 -0.39
CA PRO A 125 -3.98 -9.13 -1.10
C PRO A 125 -4.11 -8.65 -2.56
N VAL A 126 -4.22 -9.59 -3.49
CA VAL A 126 -4.38 -9.31 -4.92
C VAL A 126 -5.58 -8.41 -5.16
N ALA A 127 -6.72 -8.70 -4.52
CA ALA A 127 -7.94 -7.89 -4.64
C ALA A 127 -7.71 -6.42 -4.25
N LEU A 128 -6.98 -6.17 -3.16
CA LEU A 128 -6.66 -4.81 -2.71
C LEU A 128 -5.74 -4.09 -3.70
N VAL A 129 -4.77 -4.80 -4.29
CA VAL A 129 -3.86 -4.23 -5.29
C VAL A 129 -4.60 -3.93 -6.60
N ASP A 130 -5.48 -4.81 -7.02
CA ASP A 130 -6.27 -4.63 -8.24
C ASP A 130 -7.29 -3.50 -8.07
N GLN A 131 -7.92 -3.35 -6.89
CA GLN A 131 -8.76 -2.21 -6.58
C GLN A 131 -7.99 -0.89 -6.66
N VAL A 132 -6.77 -0.81 -6.10
CA VAL A 132 -5.92 0.39 -6.22
C VAL A 132 -5.60 0.71 -7.67
N ARG A 133 -5.25 -0.31 -8.47
CA ARG A 133 -4.96 -0.14 -9.90
C ARG A 133 -6.18 0.35 -10.67
N ALA A 134 -7.34 -0.26 -10.45
CA ALA A 134 -8.60 0.14 -11.06
C ALA A 134 -8.99 1.57 -10.68
N ALA A 135 -8.95 1.91 -9.39
CA ALA A 135 -9.22 3.27 -8.93
C ALA A 135 -8.28 4.30 -9.55
N CYS A 136 -6.97 4.02 -9.58
CA CYS A 136 -5.99 4.89 -10.24
C CYS A 136 -6.26 5.03 -11.75
N TRP A 137 -6.61 3.94 -12.42
CA TRP A 137 -6.89 3.94 -13.85
C TRP A 137 -8.11 4.81 -14.19
N HIS A 138 -9.23 4.54 -13.53
CA HIS A 138 -10.51 5.19 -13.81
C HIS A 138 -10.59 6.63 -13.28
N SER A 139 -9.78 6.98 -12.28
CA SER A 139 -9.70 8.35 -11.74
C SER A 139 -8.62 9.22 -12.38
N SER A 140 -7.93 8.72 -13.41
CA SER A 140 -6.83 9.44 -14.07
C SER A 140 -7.18 9.80 -15.52
N PRO A 141 -6.68 10.92 -16.06
CA PRO A 141 -6.86 11.31 -17.46
C PRO A 141 -5.93 10.53 -18.41
N ILE A 142 -5.89 9.19 -18.29
CA ILE A 142 -4.95 8.35 -19.05
C ILE A 142 -5.25 8.39 -20.55
N ALA A 143 -6.53 8.42 -20.93
CA ALA A 143 -6.93 8.51 -22.34
C ALA A 143 -6.45 9.83 -22.97
N GLU A 144 -6.59 10.95 -22.27
CA GLU A 144 -6.11 12.26 -22.72
C GLU A 144 -4.60 12.29 -22.87
N LEU A 145 -3.88 11.75 -21.89
CA LEU A 145 -2.42 11.68 -21.93
C LEU A 145 -1.92 10.80 -23.08
N ARG A 146 -2.58 9.67 -23.35
CA ARG A 146 -2.29 8.81 -24.50
C ARG A 146 -2.56 9.53 -25.82
N ALA A 147 -3.73 10.13 -25.99
CA ALA A 147 -4.07 10.90 -27.19
C ALA A 147 -3.14 12.11 -27.41
N TRP A 148 -2.63 12.71 -26.35
CA TRP A 148 -1.60 13.74 -26.44
C TRP A 148 -0.27 13.16 -26.98
N ARG A 149 0.14 12.00 -26.45
CA ARG A 149 1.39 11.32 -26.83
C ARG A 149 1.36 10.83 -28.28
N ASP A 150 0.23 10.27 -28.73
CA ASP A 150 0.07 9.75 -30.09
C ASP A 150 0.16 10.86 -31.14
N ARG A 151 -0.35 12.07 -30.82
CA ARG A 151 -0.25 13.26 -31.69
C ARG A 151 1.16 13.87 -31.76
N ARG A 152 2.06 13.49 -30.85
CA ARG A 152 3.40 14.07 -30.72
C ARG A 152 4.45 12.96 -30.60
N PRO A 153 4.66 12.15 -31.65
CA PRO A 153 5.67 11.10 -31.63
C PRO A 153 7.09 11.69 -31.51
N GLY A 154 8.02 10.94 -30.92
CA GLY A 154 9.42 11.36 -30.72
C GLY A 154 9.78 11.70 -29.26
N PRO A 155 11.01 12.18 -29.01
CA PRO A 155 11.51 12.42 -27.66
C PRO A 155 10.90 13.68 -27.01
N LEU A 156 10.57 13.60 -25.71
CA LEU A 156 10.07 14.73 -24.93
C LEU A 156 11.24 15.60 -24.47
N ARG A 157 11.33 16.85 -24.97
CA ARG A 157 12.37 17.83 -24.60
C ARG A 157 11.77 19.23 -24.46
N GLY A 158 12.40 20.08 -23.64
CA GLY A 158 12.03 21.50 -23.48
C GLY A 158 10.54 21.70 -23.18
N ALA A 159 9.89 22.59 -23.94
CA ALA A 159 8.47 22.92 -23.77
C ALA A 159 7.54 21.70 -23.89
N LEU A 160 7.82 20.76 -24.79
CA LEU A 160 7.01 19.53 -24.95
C LEU A 160 7.07 18.65 -23.69
N ARG A 161 8.22 18.62 -23.01
CA ARG A 161 8.35 17.91 -21.75
C ARG A 161 7.54 18.59 -20.65
N ALA A 162 7.58 19.92 -20.58
CA ALA A 162 6.80 20.69 -19.60
C ALA A 162 5.28 20.50 -19.80
N GLU A 163 4.80 20.56 -21.04
CA GLU A 163 3.38 20.33 -21.38
C GLU A 163 2.94 18.90 -21.00
N TYR A 164 3.76 17.90 -21.31
CA TYR A 164 3.50 16.52 -20.88
C TYR A 164 3.46 16.40 -19.35
N ASP A 165 4.42 17.03 -18.66
CA ASP A 165 4.50 16.96 -17.19
C ASP A 165 3.30 17.65 -16.52
N GLN A 166 2.75 18.71 -17.11
CA GLN A 166 1.51 19.35 -16.64
C GLN A 166 0.30 18.42 -16.79
N LEU A 167 0.14 17.78 -17.95
CA LEU A 167 -0.95 16.81 -18.16
C LEU A 167 -0.80 15.59 -17.24
N ALA A 168 0.44 15.11 -17.09
CA ALA A 168 0.76 13.96 -16.26
C ALA A 168 0.55 14.24 -14.76
N ALA A 169 0.58 15.49 -14.30
CA ALA A 169 0.33 15.85 -12.91
C ALA A 169 -1.08 15.46 -12.42
N GLY A 170 -2.04 15.35 -13.35
CA GLY A 170 -3.39 14.86 -13.05
C GLY A 170 -3.49 13.34 -12.88
N VAL A 171 -2.48 12.57 -13.31
CA VAL A 171 -2.51 11.10 -13.27
C VAL A 171 -2.20 10.60 -11.87
N LYS A 172 -3.15 9.87 -11.31
CA LYS A 172 -3.01 9.17 -10.03
C LYS A 172 -2.29 7.86 -10.26
N VAL A 173 -1.27 7.59 -9.46
CA VAL A 173 -0.44 6.38 -9.62
C VAL A 173 -0.46 5.52 -8.36
N PRO A 174 -0.42 4.17 -8.46
CA PRO A 174 -0.41 3.30 -7.29
C PRO A 174 0.71 3.62 -6.28
N GLY A 175 1.88 4.04 -6.78
CA GLY A 175 3.00 4.47 -5.93
C GLY A 175 2.66 5.60 -4.94
N GLU A 176 1.77 6.52 -5.32
CA GLU A 176 1.29 7.58 -4.43
C GLU A 176 0.39 7.04 -3.33
N ILE A 177 -0.43 6.03 -3.65
CA ILE A 177 -1.30 5.35 -2.68
C ILE A 177 -0.44 4.60 -1.66
N TRP A 178 0.58 3.86 -2.11
CA TRP A 178 1.47 3.15 -1.20
C TRP A 178 2.21 4.10 -0.26
N ARG A 179 2.69 5.23 -0.77
CA ARG A 179 3.31 6.29 0.05
C ARG A 179 2.33 6.96 1.00
N GLY A 180 1.13 7.29 0.53
CA GLY A 180 0.06 7.88 1.33
C GLY A 180 -0.32 6.97 2.50
N ALA A 181 -0.43 5.67 2.23
CA ALA A 181 -0.72 4.65 3.22
C ALA A 181 0.29 4.62 4.37
N TYR A 182 1.60 4.59 4.07
CA TYR A 182 2.62 4.67 5.12
C TYR A 182 2.57 5.99 5.89
N ARG A 183 2.39 7.12 5.20
CA ARG A 183 2.30 8.43 5.87
C ARG A 183 1.13 8.49 6.85
N ARG A 184 -0.03 7.94 6.45
CA ARG A 184 -1.24 7.88 7.26
C ARG A 184 -1.05 7.05 8.53
N VAL A 185 -0.47 5.85 8.42
CA VAL A 185 -0.33 4.96 9.57
C VAL A 185 0.83 5.35 10.48
N LEU A 186 1.93 5.88 9.91
CA LEU A 186 3.13 6.27 10.67
C LEU A 186 3.10 7.73 11.17
N GLY A 187 2.00 8.45 10.94
CA GLY A 187 1.80 9.82 11.42
C GLY A 187 2.80 10.83 10.86
N TRP A 188 3.15 10.73 9.57
CA TRP A 188 4.01 11.74 8.94
C TRP A 188 3.25 13.06 8.77
N PRO A 189 3.88 14.22 9.07
CA PRO A 189 3.35 15.49 8.61
C PRO A 189 3.29 15.48 7.08
N SER A 190 2.19 15.97 6.52
CA SER A 190 2.05 16.22 5.09
C SER A 190 3.26 17.03 4.62
N THR A 191 3.92 16.63 3.54
CA THR A 191 5.04 17.44 2.98
C THR A 191 4.63 18.86 2.61
N HIS A 192 3.33 19.13 2.42
CA HIS A 192 2.79 20.49 2.28
C HIS A 192 2.84 21.33 3.56
N ALA A 193 2.83 20.72 4.75
CA ALA A 193 2.92 21.46 6.02
C ALA A 193 4.35 21.96 6.32
N ALA A 194 5.36 21.48 5.60
CA ALA A 194 6.74 21.94 5.76
C ALA A 194 7.04 23.22 4.95
N GLU A 195 6.21 23.56 3.95
CA GLU A 195 6.33 24.81 3.18
C GLU A 195 5.57 25.96 3.86
N ASP A 196 4.47 25.68 4.58
CA ASP A 196 3.70 26.70 5.31
C ASP A 196 4.35 27.15 6.64
N ALA A 197 5.40 26.46 7.10
CA ALA A 197 6.15 26.81 8.32
C ALA A 197 7.37 27.72 8.05
N GLN A 198 7.55 28.18 6.81
CA GLN A 198 8.60 29.13 6.41
C GLN A 198 8.03 30.40 5.73
N GLY A 199 6.72 30.64 5.84
CA GLY A 199 6.04 31.85 5.38
C GLY A 199 5.87 32.89 6.47
#